data_AF-A0A1I5BSG8-F1
#
_entry.id   AF-A0A1I5BSG8-F1
#
_cell.length_a   1.000
_cell.length_b   1.000
_cell.length_c   1.000
_cell.angle_alpha   90.00
_cell.angle_beta   90.00
_cell.angle_gamma   90.00
#
_symmetry.space_group_name_H-M   'P 1'
#
loop_
_entity.id
_entity.type
_entity.pdbx_description
1 polymer ?
#
loop_
_entity_poly.entity_id
_entity_poly.type
_entity_poly.pdbx_seq_one_letter_code
_entity_poly.pdbx_strand_id
1 'polypeptide(L)'
;MTVASEVNRSGPYIGNGVTTIFAYGFLILNEAHVKVIRTEAGIDTVLEFGSDYTVTGVGETGGGSITMIAAPIAGQNITIARNVPFTQETDLENQGPFYAQTVEVALDFVAMRDQQLSERLDRAVVLQASSSPADITAFVLAVQNAAANGQVAIDARDAALAAAAALGNQAHQYDTRAQAAGAVIPAGINVINTYGLVTAGDGGGAQYVRGVAGDPGAFQDASGAYWKLAKTINPRIVTANYTISANDNGSVVKAGTGATGLFTIALPSAASLFEGFTVTIKNGETNRGKVLSGFPSDFGTGSGILWPLQAGTVGIVDGAWTVLADPGLWTPGTFVFFNVDHGLGSNVNNDGLGVGVGAFATYQFAVDTALRNVYSPKRNITIAGPAAGEVFTEDVVITSTWGATSGIYLKGTPANPLNTAWQTTGQALVVHDNAFVLIDGFRLDGIGSGRTGRRLESLAY
;
A
#
# COMPACT_ATOMS: atom_id res chain seq x y z
N MET A 1 34.54 -22.50 74.79
CA MET A 1 34.05 -22.25 73.41
C MET A 1 34.42 -20.84 73.06
N THR A 2 34.84 -20.58 71.82
CA THR A 2 35.33 -19.25 71.39
C THR A 2 34.98 -19.05 69.91
N VAL A 3 34.52 -17.85 69.54
CA VAL A 3 34.30 -17.45 68.15
C VAL A 3 35.62 -17.12 67.48
N ALA A 4 36.27 -18.12 66.88
CA ALA A 4 37.57 -17.98 66.22
C ALA A 4 37.49 -17.77 64.69
N SER A 5 36.29 -17.88 64.11
CA SER A 5 36.06 -17.76 62.66
C SER A 5 35.34 -16.45 62.33
N GLU A 6 35.72 -15.81 61.22
CA GLU A 6 35.04 -14.63 60.67
C GLU A 6 33.79 -14.99 59.85
N VAL A 7 33.59 -16.29 59.55
CA VAL A 7 32.42 -16.76 58.82
C VAL A 7 31.17 -16.53 59.67
N ASN A 8 30.20 -15.80 59.13
CA ASN A 8 28.92 -15.47 59.76
C ASN A 8 27.73 -15.56 58.80
N ARG A 9 27.98 -16.03 57.58
CA ARG A 9 27.01 -16.22 56.50
C ARG A 9 27.35 -17.48 55.70
N SER A 10 26.34 -18.16 55.20
CA SER A 10 26.46 -19.38 54.38
C SER A 10 25.43 -19.35 53.24
N GLY A 11 25.80 -19.93 52.10
CA GLY A 11 25.05 -19.80 50.84
C GLY A 11 25.53 -18.61 49.97
N PRO A 12 24.75 -18.19 48.96
CA PRO A 12 23.42 -18.69 48.64
C PRO A 12 23.44 -20.13 48.13
N TYR A 13 22.55 -20.97 48.67
CA TYR A 13 22.30 -22.32 48.19
C TYR A 13 21.19 -22.28 47.14
N ILE A 14 21.46 -22.87 45.96
CA ILE A 14 20.50 -22.89 44.86
C ILE A 14 19.45 -23.98 45.11
N GLY A 15 18.18 -23.58 45.10
CA GLY A 15 17.06 -24.52 45.19
C GLY A 15 16.94 -25.40 43.95
N ASN A 16 16.66 -26.68 44.16
CA ASN A 16 16.45 -27.69 43.11
C ASN A 16 15.12 -28.45 43.26
N GLY A 17 14.29 -28.09 44.24
CA GLY A 17 13.02 -28.73 44.57
C GLY A 17 13.15 -30.07 45.31
N VAL A 18 14.35 -30.50 45.69
CA VAL A 18 14.61 -31.80 46.33
C VAL A 18 15.44 -31.69 47.60
N THR A 19 16.52 -30.90 47.60
CA THR A 19 17.41 -30.73 48.75
C THR A 19 16.72 -29.90 49.83
N THR A 20 16.64 -30.44 51.04
CA THR A 20 16.04 -29.76 52.20
C THR A 20 17.07 -29.37 53.26
N ILE A 21 18.26 -29.97 53.27
CA ILE A 21 19.28 -29.76 54.30
C ILE A 21 20.38 -28.85 53.77
N PHE A 22 20.66 -27.77 54.50
CA PHE A 22 21.67 -26.76 54.16
C PHE A 22 22.57 -26.49 55.37
N ALA A 23 23.87 -26.74 55.23
CA ALA A 23 24.82 -26.51 56.32
C ALA A 23 25.08 -25.02 56.56
N TYR A 24 25.41 -24.62 57.77
CA TYR A 24 25.98 -23.30 58.09
C TYR A 24 27.30 -23.49 58.84
N GLY A 25 28.31 -22.68 58.50
CA GLY A 25 29.69 -22.87 58.96
C GLY A 25 30.11 -21.99 60.14
N PHE A 26 29.16 -21.59 61.00
CA PHE A 26 29.41 -20.61 62.06
C PHE A 26 28.70 -20.96 63.36
N LEU A 27 29.29 -20.61 64.50
CA LEU A 27 28.70 -20.85 65.83
C LEU A 27 27.42 -20.04 66.03
N ILE A 28 26.39 -20.71 66.57
CA ILE A 28 25.17 -20.10 67.12
C ILE A 28 24.93 -20.61 68.54
N LEU A 29 24.49 -19.74 69.43
CA LEU A 29 24.26 -20.07 70.86
C LEU A 29 22.80 -20.45 71.16
N ASN A 30 21.88 -20.11 70.25
CA ASN A 30 20.45 -20.38 70.34
C ASN A 30 19.92 -20.59 68.92
N GLU A 31 18.88 -21.40 68.76
CA GLU A 31 18.21 -21.63 67.47
C GLU A 31 17.66 -20.32 66.86
N ALA A 32 17.32 -19.32 67.67
CA ALA A 32 16.88 -17.99 67.23
C ALA A 32 18.04 -17.09 66.75
N HIS A 33 19.30 -17.48 66.95
CA HIS A 33 20.47 -16.67 66.56
C HIS A 33 20.88 -16.85 65.09
N VAL A 34 20.00 -17.42 64.27
CA VAL A 34 20.17 -17.59 62.84
C VAL A 34 19.00 -16.94 62.11
N LYS A 35 19.27 -16.36 60.95
CA LYS A 35 18.28 -15.83 60.03
C LYS A 35 18.43 -16.54 58.70
N VAL A 36 17.35 -17.17 58.25
CA VAL A 36 17.27 -17.83 56.95
C VAL A 36 16.45 -16.96 56.01
N ILE A 37 17.00 -16.69 54.83
CA ILE A 37 16.43 -15.80 53.82
C ILE A 37 16.25 -16.61 52.54
N ARG A 38 15.05 -16.56 51.97
CA ARG A 38 14.75 -17.07 50.63
C ARG A 38 14.69 -15.90 49.66
N THR A 39 15.54 -15.92 48.63
CA THR A 39 15.55 -14.92 47.56
C THR A 39 14.91 -15.51 46.31
N GLU A 40 13.89 -14.83 45.77
CA GLU A 40 13.19 -15.21 44.54
C GLU A 40 13.01 -13.98 43.65
N ALA A 41 13.48 -14.03 42.39
CA ALA A 41 13.45 -12.90 41.46
C ALA A 41 14.04 -11.58 42.03
N GLY A 42 15.04 -11.68 42.93
CA GLY A 42 15.66 -10.53 43.60
C GLY A 42 14.92 -10.02 44.83
N ILE A 43 13.83 -10.67 45.25
CA ILE A 43 13.06 -10.31 46.44
C ILE A 43 13.46 -11.25 47.59
N ASP A 44 13.96 -10.66 48.68
CA ASP A 44 14.32 -11.39 49.89
C ASP A 44 13.10 -11.56 50.81
N THR A 45 12.82 -12.80 51.18
CA THR A 45 11.81 -13.17 52.19
C THR A 45 12.50 -13.81 53.39
N VAL A 46 12.26 -13.29 54.59
CA VAL A 46 12.75 -13.91 55.83
C VAL A 46 11.86 -15.10 56.17
N LEU A 47 12.47 -16.26 56.41
CA LEU A 47 11.78 -17.49 56.79
C LEU A 47 11.67 -17.57 58.31
N GLU A 48 10.59 -18.17 58.79
CA GLU A 48 10.26 -18.27 60.21
C GLU A 48 10.71 -19.62 60.78
N PHE A 49 11.36 -19.58 61.94
CA PHE A 49 11.84 -20.77 62.63
C PHE A 49 10.66 -21.63 63.12
N GLY A 50 10.74 -22.95 62.92
CA GLY A 50 9.71 -23.91 63.32
C GLY A 50 8.59 -24.10 62.30
N SER A 51 8.25 -23.09 61.49
CA SER A 51 7.24 -23.22 60.42
C SER A 51 7.85 -23.42 59.03
N ASP A 52 8.98 -22.77 58.73
CA ASP A 52 9.64 -22.88 57.43
C ASP A 52 10.90 -23.76 57.48
N TYR A 53 11.57 -23.81 58.62
CA TYR A 53 12.78 -24.60 58.83
C TYR A 53 13.02 -24.99 60.29
N THR A 54 13.87 -26.00 60.50
CA THR A 54 14.43 -26.38 61.80
C THR A 54 15.95 -26.24 61.80
N VAL A 55 16.55 -26.13 62.99
CA VAL A 55 17.98 -25.86 63.19
C VAL A 55 18.60 -27.02 63.96
N THR A 56 19.83 -27.38 63.60
CA THR A 56 20.65 -28.38 64.30
C THR A 56 22.09 -27.88 64.41
N GLY A 57 22.85 -28.34 65.41
CA GLY A 57 24.23 -27.90 65.64
C GLY A 57 24.34 -26.57 66.41
N VAL A 58 23.41 -26.32 67.33
CA VAL A 58 23.49 -25.21 68.30
C VAL A 58 24.61 -25.49 69.29
N GLY A 59 25.47 -24.52 69.54
CA GLY A 59 26.64 -24.65 70.41
C GLY A 59 27.86 -25.29 69.74
N GLU A 60 27.75 -25.79 68.51
CA GLU A 60 28.87 -26.39 67.78
C GLU A 60 29.73 -25.32 67.10
N THR A 61 31.04 -25.34 67.36
CA THR A 61 31.97 -24.30 66.85
C THR A 61 32.10 -24.34 65.32
N GLY A 62 31.94 -25.52 64.71
CA GLY A 62 31.93 -25.70 63.25
C GLY A 62 30.61 -25.34 62.57
N GLY A 63 29.60 -24.92 63.34
CA GLY A 63 28.24 -24.71 62.87
C GLY A 63 27.44 -26.02 62.75
N GLY A 64 26.38 -25.98 61.96
CA GLY A 64 25.35 -27.02 61.95
C GLY A 64 24.58 -27.05 60.64
N SER A 65 23.29 -27.37 60.68
CA SER A 65 22.45 -27.41 59.47
C SER A 65 21.04 -26.90 59.72
N ILE A 66 20.52 -26.21 58.71
CA ILE A 66 19.12 -25.83 58.55
C ILE A 66 18.41 -26.91 57.75
N THR A 67 17.29 -27.43 58.25
CA THR A 67 16.42 -28.34 57.49
C THR A 67 15.14 -27.61 57.13
N MET A 68 14.96 -27.34 55.84
CA MET A 68 13.76 -26.73 55.29
C MET A 68 12.58 -27.70 55.34
N ILE A 69 11.41 -27.21 55.76
CA ILE A 69 10.17 -27.98 55.78
C ILE A 69 9.64 -28.21 54.35
N ALA A 70 9.82 -27.22 53.47
CA ALA A 70 9.57 -27.34 52.04
C ALA A 70 10.86 -27.10 51.24
N ALA A 71 11.21 -28.03 50.35
CA ALA A 71 12.42 -27.90 49.54
C ALA A 71 12.33 -26.67 48.60
N PRO A 72 13.31 -25.75 48.61
CA PRO A 72 13.30 -24.59 47.73
C PRO A 72 13.40 -25.04 46.26
N ILE A 73 12.51 -24.52 45.42
CA ILE A 73 12.46 -24.86 43.98
C ILE A 73 13.52 -24.09 43.19
N ALA A 74 13.69 -24.44 41.91
CA ALA A 74 14.56 -23.70 41.01
C ALA A 74 14.11 -22.23 40.92
N GLY A 75 15.06 -21.30 41.10
CA GLY A 75 14.80 -19.86 41.19
C GLY A 75 14.67 -19.32 42.62
N GLN A 76 14.57 -20.21 43.63
CA GLN A 76 14.61 -19.84 45.05
C GLN A 76 16.00 -20.16 45.63
N ASN A 77 16.69 -19.13 46.11
CA ASN A 77 18.01 -19.28 46.74
C ASN A 77 17.91 -19.11 48.25
N ILE A 78 18.57 -19.98 49.03
CA ILE A 78 18.59 -19.91 50.49
C ILE A 78 19.91 -19.30 50.96
N THR A 79 19.83 -18.23 51.73
CA THR A 79 20.96 -17.62 52.44
C THR A 79 20.74 -17.78 53.94
N ILE A 80 21.77 -18.24 54.64
CA ILE A 80 21.76 -18.40 56.10
C ILE A 80 22.75 -17.38 56.67
N ALA A 81 22.32 -16.55 57.61
CA ALA A 81 23.16 -15.53 58.24
C ALA A 81 22.99 -15.54 59.75
N ARG A 82 24.03 -15.15 60.50
CA ARG A 82 23.92 -14.97 61.95
C ARG A 82 23.01 -13.79 62.27
N ASN A 83 22.17 -13.94 63.30
CA ASN A 83 21.28 -12.90 63.79
C ASN A 83 21.19 -12.92 65.33
N VAL A 84 22.19 -12.36 66.01
CA VAL A 84 22.18 -12.24 67.48
C VAL A 84 21.49 -10.94 67.93
N PRO A 85 20.82 -10.93 69.10
CA PRO A 85 20.25 -9.71 69.66
C PRO A 85 21.36 -8.73 70.06
N PHE A 86 21.08 -7.42 70.02
CA PHE A 86 22.01 -6.34 70.38
C PHE A 86 21.91 -5.93 71.87
N THR A 87 21.60 -6.87 72.76
CA THR A 87 21.39 -6.65 74.21
C THR A 87 22.36 -7.47 75.06
N GLN A 88 23.05 -6.87 76.01
CA GLN A 88 23.85 -7.64 76.97
C GLN A 88 22.93 -8.30 78.00
N GLU A 89 22.90 -9.63 78.04
CA GLU A 89 22.08 -10.39 79.00
C GLU A 89 22.86 -10.80 80.25
N THR A 90 24.19 -10.84 80.16
CA THR A 90 25.06 -11.21 81.28
C THR A 90 25.31 -10.00 82.18
N ASP A 91 24.82 -10.08 83.42
CA ASP A 91 25.14 -9.16 84.51
C ASP A 91 26.19 -9.80 85.43
N LEU A 92 27.28 -9.07 85.71
CA LEU A 92 28.39 -9.57 86.54
C LEU A 92 28.27 -8.98 87.95
N GLU A 93 28.05 -9.84 88.94
CA GLU A 93 27.95 -9.43 90.33
C GLU A 93 29.31 -8.96 90.90
N ASN A 94 29.28 -7.89 91.69
CA ASN A 94 30.48 -7.44 92.41
C ASN A 94 30.84 -8.43 93.52
N GLN A 95 32.11 -8.85 93.58
CA GLN A 95 32.64 -9.82 94.56
C GLN A 95 32.06 -11.25 94.46
N GLY A 96 31.38 -11.59 93.37
CA GLY A 96 30.95 -12.96 93.09
C GLY A 96 32.10 -13.89 92.63
N PRO A 97 31.92 -15.22 92.67
CA PRO A 97 32.88 -16.17 92.10
C PRO A 97 33.05 -15.98 90.59
N PHE A 98 34.30 -16.02 90.12
CA PHE A 98 34.63 -15.86 88.70
C PHE A 98 34.37 -17.15 87.91
N TYR A 99 33.32 -17.15 87.10
CA TYR A 99 33.03 -18.21 86.14
C TYR A 99 33.54 -17.83 84.76
N ALA A 100 34.72 -18.34 84.39
CA ALA A 100 35.35 -18.06 83.09
C ALA A 100 34.40 -18.32 81.92
N GLN A 101 33.61 -19.40 81.96
CA GLN A 101 32.66 -19.74 80.90
C GLN A 101 31.59 -18.65 80.69
N THR A 102 31.10 -18.02 81.76
CA THR A 102 30.11 -16.93 81.67
C THR A 102 30.69 -15.70 80.99
N VAL A 103 31.95 -15.38 81.30
CA VAL A 103 32.66 -14.25 80.67
C VAL A 103 32.96 -14.55 79.21
N GLU A 104 33.42 -15.75 78.88
CA GLU A 104 33.68 -16.16 77.49
C GLU A 104 32.42 -16.11 76.62
N VAL A 105 31.27 -16.60 77.12
CA VAL A 105 30.00 -16.50 76.36
C VAL A 105 29.61 -15.04 76.12
N ALA A 106 29.80 -14.17 77.11
CA ALA A 106 29.52 -12.74 76.96
C ALA A 106 30.44 -12.08 75.91
N LEU A 107 31.74 -12.42 75.88
CA LEU A 107 32.69 -11.94 74.88
C LEU A 107 32.39 -12.49 73.48
N ASP A 108 32.03 -13.78 73.37
CA ASP A 108 31.60 -14.41 72.11
C ASP A 108 30.38 -13.69 71.53
N PHE A 109 29.40 -13.29 72.36
CA PHE A 109 28.25 -12.51 71.90
C PHE A 109 28.63 -11.15 71.30
N VAL A 110 29.62 -10.47 71.88
CA VAL A 110 30.13 -9.19 71.35
C VAL A 110 30.81 -9.43 70.01
N ALA A 111 31.71 -10.41 69.92
CA ALA A 111 32.37 -10.78 68.67
C ALA A 111 31.36 -11.15 67.57
N MET A 112 30.28 -11.87 67.93
CA MET A 112 29.20 -12.21 67.00
C MET A 112 28.47 -10.97 66.47
N ARG A 113 28.21 -9.96 67.30
CA ARG A 113 27.59 -8.68 66.90
C ARG A 113 28.51 -7.90 65.98
N ASP A 114 29.80 -7.83 66.29
CA ASP A 114 30.78 -7.11 65.48
C ASP A 114 30.89 -7.73 64.09
N GLN A 115 30.97 -9.06 64.01
CA GLN A 115 30.95 -9.76 62.72
C GLN A 115 29.65 -9.48 61.95
N GLN A 116 28.49 -9.52 62.62
CA GLN A 116 27.19 -9.23 61.99
C GLN A 116 27.08 -7.78 61.49
N LEU A 117 27.64 -6.82 62.23
CA LEU A 117 27.73 -5.42 61.79
C LEU A 117 28.70 -5.26 60.61
N SER A 118 29.84 -5.94 60.64
CA SER A 118 30.80 -5.95 59.53
C SER A 118 30.15 -6.45 58.24
N GLU A 119 29.45 -7.58 58.27
CA GLU A 119 28.77 -8.13 57.06
C GLU A 119 27.72 -7.17 56.49
N ARG A 120 27.01 -6.44 57.37
CA ARG A 120 26.04 -5.43 56.94
C ARG A 120 26.73 -4.21 56.34
N LEU A 121 27.87 -3.79 56.90
CA LEU A 121 28.65 -2.65 56.43
C LEU A 121 29.35 -2.95 55.10
N ASP A 122 29.86 -4.18 54.92
CA ASP A 122 30.47 -4.65 53.67
C ASP A 122 29.50 -4.62 52.48
N ARG A 123 28.19 -4.62 52.76
CA ARG A 123 27.11 -4.49 51.76
C ARG A 123 26.47 -3.11 51.72
N ALA A 124 26.94 -2.16 52.53
CA ALA A 124 26.46 -0.79 52.53
C ALA A 124 27.30 0.07 51.58
N VAL A 125 26.69 1.14 51.06
CA VAL A 125 27.45 2.22 50.40
C VAL A 125 28.09 3.07 51.49
N VAL A 126 29.41 2.95 51.65
CA VAL A 126 30.18 3.73 52.62
C VAL A 126 30.94 4.83 51.89
N LEU A 127 30.74 6.08 52.31
CA LEU A 127 31.48 7.22 51.79
C LEU A 127 32.86 7.32 52.47
N GLN A 128 33.75 8.09 51.85
CA GLN A 128 35.05 8.43 52.43
C GLN A 128 34.91 9.06 53.82
N ALA A 129 35.85 8.79 54.73
CA ALA A 129 35.81 9.28 56.11
C ALA A 129 35.82 10.82 56.22
N SER A 130 36.30 11.53 55.19
CA SER A 130 36.30 12.99 55.06
C SER A 130 34.97 13.58 54.57
N SER A 131 33.98 12.75 54.21
CA SER A 131 32.71 13.21 53.65
C SER A 131 31.82 13.90 54.69
N SER A 132 31.03 14.85 54.21
CA SER A 132 30.01 15.59 54.96
C SER A 132 28.61 15.08 54.61
N PRO A 133 27.58 15.39 55.43
CA PRO A 133 26.20 15.05 55.10
C PRO A 133 25.71 15.59 53.73
N ALA A 134 26.31 16.67 53.21
CA ALA A 134 25.96 17.21 51.91
C ALA A 134 26.42 16.31 50.73
N ASP A 135 27.51 15.55 50.92
CA ASP A 135 28.05 14.66 49.89
C ASP A 135 27.12 13.45 49.64
N ILE A 136 26.35 13.04 50.66
CA ILE A 136 25.31 12.01 50.53
C ILE A 136 24.20 12.49 49.58
N THR A 137 23.73 13.72 49.74
CA THR A 137 22.70 14.31 48.88
C THR A 137 23.20 14.41 47.43
N ALA A 138 24.46 14.79 47.23
CA ALA A 138 25.07 14.84 45.90
C ALA A 138 25.17 13.46 45.25
N PHE A 139 25.54 12.43 46.03
CA PHE A 139 25.59 11.04 45.54
C PHE A 139 24.20 10.54 45.12
N VAL A 140 23.18 10.75 45.96
CA VAL A 140 21.80 10.35 45.63
C VAL A 140 21.31 11.06 44.37
N LEU A 141 21.57 12.36 44.25
CA LEU A 141 21.20 13.13 43.07
C LEU A 141 21.92 12.63 41.81
N ALA A 142 23.21 12.28 41.92
CA ALA A 142 23.97 11.71 40.80
C ALA A 142 23.39 10.38 40.32
N VAL A 143 22.98 9.50 41.25
CA VAL A 143 22.31 8.23 40.92
C VAL A 143 20.97 8.47 40.23
N GLN A 144 20.15 9.41 40.73
CA GLN A 144 18.87 9.76 40.10
C GLN A 144 19.06 10.34 38.69
N ASN A 145 20.04 11.21 38.50
CA ASN A 145 20.37 11.77 37.19
C ASN A 145 20.87 10.70 36.22
N ALA A 146 21.70 9.77 36.68
CA ALA A 146 22.16 8.65 35.85
C ALA A 146 20.99 7.77 35.39
N ALA A 147 20.04 7.47 36.29
CA ALA A 147 18.84 6.71 35.95
C ALA A 147 17.95 7.45 34.93
N ALA A 148 17.71 8.74 35.14
CA ALA A 148 16.93 9.57 34.23
C ALA A 148 17.57 9.67 32.82
N ASN A 149 18.89 9.90 32.77
CA ASN A 149 19.65 9.95 31.51
C ASN A 149 19.60 8.61 30.76
N GLY A 150 19.65 7.48 31.48
CA GLY A 150 19.47 6.15 30.90
C GLY A 150 18.11 5.98 30.23
N GLN A 151 17.03 6.43 30.88
CA GLN A 151 15.67 6.35 30.31
C GLN A 151 15.53 7.23 29.06
N VAL A 152 16.04 8.47 29.10
CA VAL A 152 16.03 9.38 27.94
C VAL A 152 16.77 8.75 26.74
N ALA A 153 17.88 8.05 26.98
CA ALA A 153 18.61 7.37 25.92
C ALA A 153 17.81 6.20 25.29
N ILE A 154 17.07 5.45 26.12
CA ILE A 154 16.18 4.37 25.64
C ILE A 154 15.04 4.95 24.80
N ASP A 155 14.38 6.00 25.30
CA ASP A 155 13.27 6.65 24.59
C ASP A 155 13.73 7.25 23.25
N ALA A 156 14.91 7.87 23.22
CA ALA A 156 15.51 8.42 22.00
C ALA A 156 15.84 7.32 20.99
N ARG A 157 16.36 6.17 21.44
CA ARG A 157 16.61 4.99 20.60
C ARG A 157 15.31 4.49 19.98
N ASP A 158 14.28 4.28 20.80
CA ASP A 158 13.01 3.70 20.34
C ASP A 158 12.27 4.66 19.37
N ALA A 159 12.34 5.97 19.61
CA ALA A 159 11.85 6.98 18.68
C ALA A 159 12.60 6.95 17.34
N ALA A 160 13.92 6.77 17.34
CA ALA A 160 14.72 6.64 16.12
C ALA A 160 14.36 5.36 15.34
N LEU A 161 14.14 4.23 16.01
CA LEU A 161 13.68 2.99 15.38
C LEU A 161 12.29 3.16 14.75
N ALA A 162 11.36 3.81 15.45
CA ALA A 162 10.02 4.09 14.93
C ALA A 162 10.06 5.00 13.69
N ALA A 163 10.89 6.04 13.70
CA ALA A 163 11.09 6.92 12.55
C ALA A 163 11.68 6.17 11.33
N ALA A 164 12.66 5.29 11.55
CA ALA A 164 13.23 4.47 10.49
C ALA A 164 12.20 3.51 9.87
N ALA A 165 11.36 2.89 10.70
CA ALA A 165 10.25 2.05 10.22
C ALA A 165 9.20 2.85 9.42
N ALA A 166 8.87 4.07 9.86
CA ALA A 166 7.94 4.95 9.15
C ALA A 166 8.46 5.35 7.76
N LEU A 167 9.77 5.63 7.64
CA LEU A 167 10.42 5.91 6.35
C LEU A 167 10.39 4.69 5.41
N GLY A 168 10.58 3.48 5.95
CA GLY A 168 10.49 2.24 5.16
C GLY A 168 9.13 2.03 4.48
N ASN A 169 8.03 2.50 5.09
CA ASN A 169 6.68 2.40 4.50
C ASN A 169 6.38 3.49 3.46
N GLN A 170 7.08 4.62 3.49
CA GLN A 170 6.91 5.73 2.53
C GLN A 170 7.89 5.67 1.35
N ALA A 171 9.01 4.96 1.47
CA ALA A 171 10.14 5.03 0.55
C ALA A 171 9.87 4.60 -0.91
N HIS A 172 8.69 4.04 -1.21
CA HIS A 172 8.36 3.43 -2.51
C HIS A 172 7.11 4.02 -3.16
N GLN A 173 6.75 5.21 -2.70
CA GLN A 173 5.75 6.08 -3.26
C GLN A 173 6.46 7.26 -3.91
N TYR A 174 6.21 7.49 -5.20
CA TYR A 174 6.83 8.55 -5.97
C TYR A 174 5.75 9.43 -6.62
N ASP A 175 5.96 10.74 -6.71
CA ASP A 175 4.98 11.59 -7.38
C ASP A 175 4.99 11.35 -8.89
N THR A 176 6.15 11.01 -9.45
CA THR A 176 6.35 10.78 -10.89
C THR A 176 7.20 9.53 -11.17
N ARG A 177 7.01 8.95 -12.37
CA ARG A 177 7.87 7.86 -12.87
C ARG A 177 9.34 8.27 -12.98
N ALA A 178 9.62 9.54 -13.31
CA ALA A 178 10.98 10.06 -13.40
C ALA A 178 11.70 10.08 -12.04
N GLN A 179 11.00 10.46 -10.97
CA GLN A 179 11.56 10.37 -9.61
C GLN A 179 11.82 8.92 -9.20
N ALA A 180 10.91 8.00 -9.54
CA ALA A 180 11.12 6.58 -9.29
C ALA A 180 12.34 6.03 -10.05
N ALA A 181 12.53 6.44 -11.32
CA ALA A 181 13.69 6.07 -12.12
C ALA A 181 15.00 6.64 -11.58
N GLY A 182 14.98 7.84 -10.98
CA GLY A 182 16.14 8.47 -10.34
C GLY A 182 16.47 7.95 -8.93
N ALA A 183 15.59 7.15 -8.32
CA ALA A 183 15.77 6.65 -6.96
C ALA A 183 16.58 5.35 -6.93
N VAL A 184 17.39 5.15 -5.88
CA VAL A 184 18.03 3.87 -5.59
C VAL A 184 17.06 3.04 -4.74
N ILE A 185 16.39 2.06 -5.34
CA ILE A 185 15.35 1.28 -4.68
C ILE A 185 15.93 -0.03 -4.15
N PRO A 186 15.82 -0.33 -2.84
CA PRO A 186 16.41 -1.54 -2.25
C PRO A 186 15.89 -2.85 -2.88
N ALA A 187 16.74 -3.87 -2.94
CA ALA A 187 16.43 -5.17 -3.54
C ALA A 187 15.22 -5.87 -2.91
N GLY A 188 14.96 -5.66 -1.61
CA GLY A 188 13.84 -6.27 -0.88
C GLY A 188 12.45 -5.76 -1.28
N ILE A 189 12.36 -4.72 -2.10
CA ILE A 189 11.11 -4.12 -2.53
C ILE A 189 10.62 -4.81 -3.80
N ASN A 190 9.34 -5.17 -3.83
CA ASN A 190 8.73 -5.86 -4.98
C ASN A 190 7.61 -5.06 -5.64
N VAL A 191 7.17 -3.96 -5.01
CA VAL A 191 6.09 -3.10 -5.51
C VAL A 191 6.43 -1.64 -5.21
N ILE A 192 6.20 -0.77 -6.18
CA ILE A 192 6.29 0.68 -6.04
C ILE A 192 5.04 1.34 -6.65
N ASN A 193 4.68 2.52 -6.16
CA ASN A 193 3.56 3.29 -6.71
C ASN A 193 4.05 4.67 -7.19
N THR A 194 3.54 5.11 -8.33
CA THR A 194 3.61 6.50 -8.80
C THR A 194 2.21 7.12 -8.71
N TYR A 195 2.10 8.41 -8.35
CA TYR A 195 0.80 9.06 -8.19
C TYR A 195 0.40 9.99 -9.36
N GLY A 196 1.36 10.48 -10.14
CA GLY A 196 1.21 11.06 -11.49
C GLY A 196 0.19 12.19 -11.58
N LEU A 197 0.60 13.42 -11.26
CA LEU A 197 -0.18 14.64 -11.49
C LEU A 197 0.67 15.93 -11.53
N VAL A 198 2.00 15.84 -11.65
CA VAL A 198 2.88 17.02 -11.45
C VAL A 198 3.29 17.67 -12.77
N THR A 199 3.38 16.92 -13.88
CA THR A 199 3.82 17.48 -15.17
C THR A 199 3.27 16.69 -16.36
N ALA A 200 3.03 17.36 -17.48
CA ALA A 200 2.61 16.71 -18.71
C ALA A 200 3.68 15.70 -19.19
N GLY A 201 3.33 14.42 -19.29
CA GLY A 201 4.23 13.36 -19.74
C GLY A 201 4.88 12.53 -18.62
N ASP A 202 4.34 12.57 -17.40
CA ASP A 202 4.81 11.79 -16.23
C ASP A 202 4.36 10.31 -16.21
N GLY A 203 3.61 9.87 -17.23
CA GLY A 203 3.10 8.49 -17.35
C GLY A 203 1.87 8.19 -16.48
N GLY A 204 1.35 9.18 -15.75
CA GLY A 204 0.21 9.00 -14.84
C GLY A 204 0.53 8.20 -13.58
N GLY A 205 -0.49 8.04 -12.73
CA GLY A 205 -0.36 7.23 -11.51
C GLY A 205 -0.40 5.75 -11.84
N ALA A 206 0.53 4.96 -11.33
CA ALA A 206 0.65 3.54 -11.66
C ALA A 206 1.35 2.75 -10.55
N GLN A 207 1.04 1.47 -10.47
CA GLN A 207 1.77 0.51 -9.67
C GLN A 207 2.73 -0.27 -10.56
N TYR A 208 3.98 -0.41 -10.12
CA TYR A 208 5.00 -1.19 -10.79
C TYR A 208 5.49 -2.31 -9.90
N VAL A 209 5.88 -3.42 -10.52
CA VAL A 209 6.48 -4.59 -9.87
C VAL A 209 7.80 -4.94 -10.56
N ARG A 210 8.58 -5.86 -9.98
CA ARG A 210 9.83 -6.31 -10.62
C ARG A 210 9.57 -6.85 -12.04
N GLY A 211 10.44 -6.46 -12.96
CA GLY A 211 10.37 -6.83 -14.36
C GLY A 211 11.72 -6.86 -15.04
N VAL A 212 11.73 -6.80 -16.37
CA VAL A 212 12.90 -6.76 -17.25
C VAL A 212 12.80 -5.65 -18.29
N ALA A 213 13.89 -5.35 -18.99
CA ALA A 213 13.97 -4.25 -19.96
C ALA A 213 12.92 -4.32 -21.08
N GLY A 214 12.51 -5.52 -21.48
CA GLY A 214 11.51 -5.74 -22.54
C GLY A 214 10.07 -5.76 -22.07
N ASP A 215 9.81 -5.62 -20.77
CA ASP A 215 8.43 -5.61 -20.27
C ASP A 215 7.71 -4.31 -20.70
N PRO A 216 6.43 -4.39 -21.12
CA PRO A 216 5.63 -3.22 -21.47
C PRO A 216 5.58 -2.18 -20.32
N GLY A 217 5.87 -0.92 -20.64
CA GLY A 217 5.90 0.16 -19.65
C GLY A 217 7.06 0.12 -18.64
N ALA A 218 8.04 -0.77 -18.82
CA ALA A 218 9.12 -0.90 -17.85
C ALA A 218 10.08 0.29 -17.84
N PHE A 219 10.64 0.59 -16.66
CA PHE A 219 11.77 1.50 -16.52
C PHE A 219 12.83 0.92 -15.59
N GLN A 220 14.04 1.45 -15.67
CA GLN A 220 15.13 1.10 -14.78
C GLN A 220 15.28 2.16 -13.69
N ASP A 221 15.43 1.74 -12.45
CA ASP A 221 15.79 2.64 -11.34
C ASP A 221 17.31 2.91 -11.28
N ALA A 222 17.75 3.80 -10.39
CA ALA A 222 19.16 4.15 -10.26
C ALA A 222 20.03 3.03 -9.64
N SER A 223 19.40 1.97 -9.10
CA SER A 223 20.11 0.75 -8.68
C SER A 223 20.37 -0.21 -9.83
N GLY A 224 19.78 0.04 -11.01
CA GLY A 224 19.87 -0.81 -12.18
C GLY A 224 18.76 -1.87 -12.26
N ALA A 225 17.79 -1.87 -11.35
CA ALA A 225 16.70 -2.82 -11.36
C ALA A 225 15.54 -2.35 -12.24
N TYR A 226 14.89 -3.30 -12.94
CA TYR A 226 13.76 -3.01 -13.82
C TYR A 226 12.42 -3.18 -13.11
N TRP A 227 11.53 -2.23 -13.39
CA TRP A 227 10.18 -2.13 -12.85
C TRP A 227 9.16 -2.13 -13.97
N LYS A 228 8.39 -3.21 -14.12
CA LYS A 228 7.31 -3.33 -15.11
C LYS A 228 6.01 -2.77 -14.59
N LEU A 229 5.19 -2.25 -15.50
CA LEU A 229 3.87 -1.76 -15.16
C LEU A 229 2.96 -2.93 -14.75
N ALA A 230 2.38 -2.86 -13.56
CA ALA A 230 1.44 -3.86 -13.05
C ALA A 230 -0.02 -3.40 -13.17
N LYS A 231 -0.26 -2.13 -12.86
CA LYS A 231 -1.60 -1.53 -12.89
C LYS A 231 -1.52 -0.03 -13.08
N THR A 232 -2.32 0.54 -13.99
CA THR A 232 -2.54 1.99 -14.04
C THR A 232 -3.56 2.40 -12.98
N ILE A 233 -3.21 3.38 -12.15
CA ILE A 233 -4.04 3.95 -11.08
C ILE A 233 -4.76 5.20 -11.59
N ASN A 234 -4.05 6.13 -12.23
CA ASN A 234 -4.59 7.36 -12.83
C ASN A 234 -4.19 7.44 -14.31
N PRO A 235 -5.13 7.32 -15.27
CA PRO A 235 -4.81 7.43 -16.69
C PRO A 235 -4.39 8.86 -17.03
N ARG A 236 -3.49 8.99 -18.00
CA ARG A 236 -3.03 10.29 -18.49
C ARG A 236 -4.15 10.99 -19.25
N ILE A 237 -4.65 12.10 -18.72
CA ILE A 237 -5.74 12.86 -19.34
C ILE A 237 -5.15 13.84 -20.35
N VAL A 238 -5.63 13.79 -21.59
CA VAL A 238 -5.33 14.79 -22.63
C VAL A 238 -6.61 15.46 -23.07
N THR A 239 -6.62 16.79 -23.14
CA THR A 239 -7.82 17.60 -23.43
C THR A 239 -7.70 18.42 -24.71
N ALA A 240 -6.67 18.18 -25.51
CA ALA A 240 -6.43 18.83 -26.78
C ALA A 240 -5.66 17.88 -27.70
N ASN A 241 -5.41 18.32 -28.94
CA ASN A 241 -4.59 17.60 -29.91
C ASN A 241 -3.31 17.07 -29.24
N TYR A 242 -3.07 15.78 -29.35
CA TYR A 242 -1.98 15.13 -28.65
C TYR A 242 -1.28 14.09 -29.51
N THR A 243 0.05 14.17 -29.58
CA THR A 243 0.89 13.13 -30.19
C THR A 243 1.50 12.27 -29.10
N ILE A 244 1.32 10.95 -29.20
CA ILE A 244 1.94 9.99 -28.29
C ILE A 244 3.45 10.23 -28.20
N SER A 245 3.96 10.22 -26.99
CA SER A 245 5.36 10.44 -26.65
C SER A 245 6.01 9.16 -26.14
N ALA A 246 7.34 9.12 -26.11
CA ALA A 246 8.10 8.00 -25.53
C ALA A 246 7.73 7.73 -24.05
N ASN A 247 7.27 8.74 -23.33
CA ASN A 247 6.87 8.62 -21.93
C ASN A 247 5.50 7.96 -21.73
N ASP A 248 4.69 7.85 -22.78
CA ASP A 248 3.39 7.18 -22.71
C ASP A 248 3.50 5.64 -22.75
N ASN A 249 4.71 5.07 -22.80
CA ASN A 249 4.89 3.63 -22.82
C ASN A 249 4.22 2.95 -21.62
N GLY A 250 3.39 1.95 -21.89
CA GLY A 250 2.55 1.22 -20.93
C GLY A 250 1.36 2.02 -20.41
N SER A 251 1.28 3.32 -20.66
CA SER A 251 0.24 4.15 -20.07
C SER A 251 -1.12 3.97 -20.74
N VAL A 252 -2.16 4.39 -20.01
CA VAL A 252 -3.49 4.62 -20.57
C VAL A 252 -3.65 6.11 -20.81
N VAL A 253 -3.66 6.53 -22.07
CA VAL A 253 -3.97 7.90 -22.50
C VAL A 253 -5.48 8.04 -22.64
N LYS A 254 -6.11 8.72 -21.68
CA LYS A 254 -7.53 9.07 -21.72
C LYS A 254 -7.71 10.41 -22.44
N ALA A 255 -8.26 10.34 -23.64
CA ALA A 255 -8.55 11.50 -24.46
C ALA A 255 -9.93 12.10 -24.10
N GLY A 256 -9.91 13.24 -23.41
CA GLY A 256 -11.09 13.98 -22.98
C GLY A 256 -11.58 13.65 -21.58
N THR A 257 -12.43 14.53 -21.06
CA THR A 257 -12.99 14.46 -19.69
C THR A 257 -14.49 14.24 -19.67
N GLY A 258 -15.16 14.13 -20.82
CA GLY A 258 -16.61 13.99 -20.94
C GLY A 258 -17.28 15.18 -21.63
N ALA A 259 -16.57 16.29 -21.81
CA ALA A 259 -17.08 17.50 -22.48
C ALA A 259 -16.03 18.23 -23.34
N THR A 260 -14.90 17.61 -23.65
CA THR A 260 -13.79 18.24 -24.39
C THR A 260 -14.06 18.29 -25.90
N GLY A 261 -14.95 17.44 -26.41
CA GLY A 261 -15.30 17.42 -27.82
C GLY A 261 -14.32 16.63 -28.70
N LEU A 262 -14.33 16.91 -30.01
CA LEU A 262 -13.55 16.21 -31.02
C LEU A 262 -12.15 16.86 -31.16
N PHE A 263 -11.10 16.04 -31.07
CA PHE A 263 -9.72 16.44 -31.33
C PHE A 263 -8.89 15.22 -31.75
N THR A 264 -7.67 15.46 -32.19
CA THR A 264 -6.80 14.44 -32.78
C THR A 264 -5.84 13.82 -31.76
N ILE A 265 -5.80 12.49 -31.73
CA ILE A 265 -4.71 11.72 -31.15
C ILE A 265 -3.84 11.20 -32.29
N ALA A 266 -2.54 11.46 -32.23
CA ALA A 266 -1.59 11.06 -33.25
C ALA A 266 -0.55 10.08 -32.70
N LEU A 267 -0.19 9.07 -33.48
CA LEU A 267 1.01 8.27 -33.22
C LEU A 267 2.23 8.93 -33.89
N PRO A 268 3.38 9.03 -33.20
CA PRO A 268 4.61 9.47 -33.81
C PRO A 268 5.16 8.41 -34.78
N SER A 269 6.23 8.74 -35.50
CA SER A 269 6.98 7.76 -36.28
C SER A 269 7.43 6.60 -35.40
N ALA A 270 7.21 5.36 -35.83
CA ALA A 270 7.63 4.15 -35.11
C ALA A 270 9.15 4.15 -34.82
N ALA A 271 9.96 4.72 -35.72
CA ALA A 271 11.41 4.84 -35.57
C ALA A 271 11.85 5.75 -34.42
N SER A 272 10.94 6.56 -33.86
CA SER A 272 11.21 7.42 -32.69
C SER A 272 10.98 6.71 -31.35
N LEU A 273 10.49 5.47 -31.37
CA LEU A 273 10.17 4.65 -30.21
C LEU A 273 10.96 3.34 -30.25
N PHE A 274 10.93 2.58 -29.15
CA PHE A 274 11.64 1.32 -29.02
C PHE A 274 10.71 0.11 -29.20
N GLU A 275 11.30 -1.03 -29.55
CA GLU A 275 10.61 -2.31 -29.70
C GLU A 275 9.91 -2.74 -28.40
N GLY A 276 8.65 -3.17 -28.49
CA GLY A 276 7.84 -3.51 -27.31
C GLY A 276 7.22 -2.29 -26.60
N PHE A 277 7.36 -1.09 -27.16
CA PHE A 277 6.55 0.05 -26.73
C PHE A 277 5.06 -0.29 -26.86
N THR A 278 4.25 0.07 -25.87
CA THR A 278 2.79 -0.11 -25.88
C THR A 278 2.09 1.13 -25.36
N VAL A 279 0.89 1.42 -25.85
CA VAL A 279 0.04 2.47 -25.29
C VAL A 279 -1.42 2.10 -25.48
N THR A 280 -2.22 2.33 -24.43
CA THR A 280 -3.68 2.19 -24.52
C THR A 280 -4.30 3.56 -24.68
N ILE A 281 -5.11 3.76 -25.70
CA ILE A 281 -5.85 5.01 -25.91
C ILE A 281 -7.31 4.74 -25.55
N LYS A 282 -7.87 5.59 -24.70
CA LYS A 282 -9.28 5.55 -24.31
C LYS A 282 -9.94 6.87 -24.66
N ASN A 283 -11.05 6.82 -25.38
CA ASN A 283 -11.91 7.99 -25.51
C ASN A 283 -12.65 8.21 -24.19
N GLY A 284 -12.36 9.32 -23.52
CA GLY A 284 -12.97 9.72 -22.26
C GLY A 284 -14.30 10.45 -22.41
N GLU A 285 -14.71 10.77 -23.63
CA GLU A 285 -15.96 11.44 -23.93
C GLU A 285 -17.13 10.45 -24.01
N THR A 286 -18.32 10.92 -23.63
CA THR A 286 -19.58 10.19 -23.82
C THR A 286 -20.27 10.53 -25.14
N ASN A 287 -19.95 11.68 -25.74
CA ASN A 287 -20.77 12.26 -26.82
C ASN A 287 -20.01 12.52 -28.13
N ARG A 288 -18.67 12.50 -28.12
CA ARG A 288 -17.84 12.80 -29.31
C ARG A 288 -16.68 11.80 -29.47
N GLY A 289 -16.36 11.45 -30.70
CA GLY A 289 -15.21 10.62 -31.09
C GLY A 289 -13.86 11.33 -30.87
N LYS A 290 -12.77 10.64 -31.20
CA LYS A 290 -11.43 11.22 -31.34
C LYS A 290 -10.88 10.86 -32.71
N VAL A 291 -10.30 11.84 -33.40
CA VAL A 291 -9.63 11.60 -34.67
C VAL A 291 -8.32 10.87 -34.41
N LEU A 292 -8.07 9.79 -35.13
CA LEU A 292 -6.87 8.98 -35.03
C LEU A 292 -5.97 9.28 -36.23
N SER A 293 -4.74 9.67 -35.96
CA SER A 293 -3.73 9.95 -36.98
C SER A 293 -2.51 9.05 -36.81
N GLY A 294 -2.06 8.41 -37.89
CA GLY A 294 -0.90 7.50 -37.86
C GLY A 294 -1.16 6.14 -37.20
N PHE A 295 -2.42 5.81 -36.88
CA PHE A 295 -2.80 4.50 -36.34
C PHE A 295 -2.79 3.43 -37.45
N PRO A 296 -2.52 2.16 -37.11
CA PRO A 296 -2.69 1.04 -38.03
C PRO A 296 -4.09 1.01 -38.64
N SER A 297 -4.21 0.62 -39.91
CA SER A 297 -5.49 0.65 -40.64
C SER A 297 -6.51 -0.37 -40.13
N ASP A 298 -6.05 -1.38 -39.39
CA ASP A 298 -6.83 -2.42 -38.72
C ASP A 298 -7.18 -2.03 -37.26
N PHE A 299 -6.81 -0.84 -36.78
CA PHE A 299 -7.22 -0.39 -35.45
C PHE A 299 -8.69 0.06 -35.46
N GLY A 300 -9.52 -0.63 -34.68
CA GLY A 300 -10.97 -0.47 -34.73
C GLY A 300 -11.50 -1.00 -36.04
N THR A 301 -12.33 -0.18 -36.67
CA THR A 301 -12.94 -0.48 -37.98
C THR A 301 -12.18 0.20 -39.13
N GLY A 302 -10.98 0.72 -38.86
CA GLY A 302 -10.20 1.51 -39.81
C GLY A 302 -10.83 2.87 -40.15
N SER A 303 -11.79 3.34 -39.34
CA SER A 303 -12.54 4.58 -39.58
C SER A 303 -11.73 5.86 -39.36
N GLY A 304 -10.57 5.76 -38.71
CA GLY A 304 -9.83 6.91 -38.21
C GLY A 304 -10.53 7.62 -37.04
N ILE A 305 -11.54 7.00 -36.42
CA ILE A 305 -12.26 7.54 -35.26
C ILE A 305 -12.26 6.52 -34.12
N LEU A 306 -11.78 6.94 -32.95
CA LEU A 306 -12.04 6.23 -31.70
C LEU A 306 -13.36 6.72 -31.10
N TRP A 307 -14.39 5.88 -31.15
CA TRP A 307 -15.75 6.28 -30.78
C TRP A 307 -15.90 6.52 -29.26
N PRO A 308 -16.95 7.23 -28.82
CA PRO A 308 -17.18 7.50 -27.41
C PRO A 308 -17.04 6.26 -26.52
N LEU A 309 -16.29 6.41 -25.43
CA LEU A 309 -15.99 5.38 -24.43
C LEU A 309 -15.22 4.14 -24.94
N GLN A 310 -14.85 4.05 -26.22
CA GLN A 310 -14.00 2.97 -26.72
C GLN A 310 -12.57 3.10 -26.19
N ALA A 311 -11.88 1.96 -26.10
CA ALA A 311 -10.47 1.90 -25.81
C ALA A 311 -9.80 0.80 -26.63
N GLY A 312 -8.56 1.04 -27.05
CA GLY A 312 -7.74 0.06 -27.76
C GLY A 312 -6.27 0.26 -27.46
N THR A 313 -5.48 -0.77 -27.73
CA THR A 313 -4.04 -0.81 -27.44
C THR A 313 -3.26 -1.04 -28.72
N VAL A 314 -2.25 -0.21 -28.93
CA VAL A 314 -1.26 -0.35 -30.01
C VAL A 314 0.13 -0.46 -29.41
N GLY A 315 1.06 -1.05 -30.16
CA GLY A 315 2.46 -1.12 -29.77
C GLY A 315 3.41 -1.27 -30.95
N ILE A 316 4.70 -1.20 -30.67
CA ILE A 316 5.76 -1.40 -31.66
C ILE A 316 6.14 -2.88 -31.65
N VAL A 317 5.89 -3.55 -32.78
CA VAL A 317 6.27 -4.94 -33.06
C VAL A 317 6.99 -4.95 -34.40
N ASP A 318 8.17 -5.55 -34.44
CA ASP A 318 9.04 -5.61 -35.62
C ASP A 318 9.31 -4.21 -36.22
N GLY A 319 9.48 -3.20 -35.37
CA GLY A 319 9.74 -1.82 -35.76
C GLY A 319 8.55 -1.06 -36.38
N ALA A 320 7.33 -1.60 -36.31
CA ALA A 320 6.11 -0.97 -36.82
C ALA A 320 4.98 -0.90 -35.78
N TRP A 321 4.10 0.10 -35.94
CA TRP A 321 2.87 0.16 -35.14
C TRP A 321 1.96 -1.01 -35.49
N THR A 322 1.60 -1.78 -34.48
CA THR A 322 0.77 -2.97 -34.56
C THR A 322 -0.37 -2.88 -33.54
N VAL A 323 -1.55 -3.38 -33.91
CA VAL A 323 -2.70 -3.46 -33.00
C VAL A 323 -2.50 -4.64 -32.05
N LEU A 324 -2.56 -4.36 -30.74
CA LEU A 324 -2.43 -5.37 -29.70
C LEU A 324 -3.78 -5.71 -29.06
N ALA A 325 -4.67 -4.72 -28.98
CA ALA A 325 -6.05 -4.90 -28.57
C ALA A 325 -6.96 -3.96 -29.40
N ASP A 326 -7.78 -4.57 -30.25
CA ASP A 326 -8.69 -3.85 -31.14
C ASP A 326 -9.96 -3.39 -30.37
N PRO A 327 -10.35 -2.08 -30.44
CA PRO A 327 -11.62 -1.61 -29.89
C PRO A 327 -12.86 -2.19 -30.59
N GLY A 328 -12.72 -2.70 -31.82
CA GLY A 328 -13.81 -3.29 -32.61
C GLY A 328 -14.94 -2.30 -32.96
N LEU A 329 -16.11 -2.85 -33.29
CA LEU A 329 -17.32 -2.07 -33.57
C LEU A 329 -17.80 -1.32 -32.32
N TRP A 330 -18.25 -0.07 -32.50
CA TRP A 330 -18.75 0.75 -31.40
C TRP A 330 -20.11 0.29 -30.90
N THR A 331 -20.23 0.07 -29.60
CA THR A 331 -21.48 -0.26 -28.90
C THR A 331 -21.99 0.94 -28.10
N PRO A 332 -22.80 1.83 -28.71
CA PRO A 332 -23.30 3.02 -28.03
C PRO A 332 -24.22 2.67 -26.84
N GLY A 333 -24.04 3.39 -25.72
CA GLY A 333 -24.87 3.22 -24.52
C GLY A 333 -26.31 3.73 -24.69
N THR A 334 -26.52 4.74 -25.53
CA THR A 334 -27.79 5.43 -25.80
C THR A 334 -28.19 5.33 -27.29
N PHE A 335 -29.24 6.04 -27.71
CA PHE A 335 -29.55 6.23 -29.13
C PHE A 335 -28.48 7.09 -29.79
N VAL A 336 -28.07 6.71 -31.01
CA VAL A 336 -27.07 7.43 -31.79
C VAL A 336 -27.72 8.30 -32.85
N PHE A 337 -27.25 9.54 -32.91
CA PHE A 337 -27.58 10.51 -33.95
C PHE A 337 -26.30 10.87 -34.68
N PHE A 338 -26.24 10.56 -35.98
CA PHE A 338 -25.27 11.15 -36.88
C PHE A 338 -25.91 12.35 -37.55
N ASN A 339 -25.29 13.51 -37.46
CA ASN A 339 -25.80 14.71 -38.12
C ASN A 339 -25.15 14.86 -39.48
N VAL A 340 -25.92 15.40 -40.42
CA VAL A 340 -25.49 15.78 -41.76
C VAL A 340 -25.76 17.27 -41.94
N ASP A 341 -24.79 17.99 -42.49
CA ASP A 341 -24.84 19.42 -42.82
C ASP A 341 -24.03 19.63 -44.09
N HIS A 342 -24.69 19.91 -45.21
CA HIS A 342 -24.05 20.04 -46.52
C HIS A 342 -23.15 21.27 -46.61
N GLY A 343 -23.56 22.38 -46.01
CA GLY A 343 -22.85 23.66 -46.10
C GLY A 343 -21.65 23.76 -45.16
N LEU A 344 -21.73 23.17 -43.97
CA LEU A 344 -20.73 23.31 -42.90
C LEU A 344 -20.05 22.00 -42.50
N GLY A 345 -20.64 20.85 -42.85
CA GLY A 345 -20.14 19.54 -42.46
C GLY A 345 -18.85 19.12 -43.18
N SER A 346 -18.26 18.03 -42.69
CA SER A 346 -17.04 17.45 -43.27
C SER A 346 -17.09 15.92 -43.23
N ASN A 347 -16.74 15.29 -44.35
CA ASN A 347 -16.53 13.84 -44.45
C ASN A 347 -15.09 13.41 -44.14
N VAL A 348 -14.23 14.36 -43.73
CA VAL A 348 -12.82 14.11 -43.40
C VAL A 348 -12.60 14.45 -41.94
N ASN A 349 -11.95 13.53 -41.20
CA ASN A 349 -11.57 13.71 -39.79
C ASN A 349 -12.74 14.15 -38.90
N ASN A 350 -13.92 13.59 -39.12
CA ASN A 350 -15.13 13.93 -38.37
C ASN A 350 -15.82 12.69 -37.84
N ASP A 351 -16.51 12.82 -36.71
CA ASP A 351 -17.29 11.76 -36.09
C ASP A 351 -18.78 11.84 -36.44
N GLY A 352 -19.24 12.98 -36.95
CA GLY A 352 -20.64 13.24 -37.29
C GLY A 352 -21.59 13.27 -36.09
N LEU A 353 -21.06 13.21 -34.86
CA LEU A 353 -21.86 13.22 -33.63
C LEU A 353 -22.17 14.65 -33.16
N GLY A 354 -21.50 15.66 -33.73
CA GLY A 354 -21.78 17.08 -33.51
C GLY A 354 -22.69 17.66 -34.60
N VAL A 355 -23.14 18.90 -34.41
CA VAL A 355 -23.92 19.68 -35.41
C VAL A 355 -23.03 20.68 -36.14
N GLY A 356 -23.49 21.22 -37.28
CA GLY A 356 -22.73 22.20 -38.07
C GLY A 356 -21.40 21.61 -38.54
N VAL A 357 -20.28 22.26 -38.17
CA VAL A 357 -18.93 21.75 -38.46
C VAL A 357 -18.62 20.36 -37.87
N GLY A 358 -19.39 19.91 -36.87
CA GLY A 358 -19.29 18.57 -36.28
C GLY A 358 -20.13 17.51 -36.97
N ALA A 359 -20.85 17.86 -38.04
CA ALA A 359 -21.70 16.98 -38.83
C ALA A 359 -20.96 16.48 -40.10
N PHE A 360 -21.44 15.40 -40.69
CA PHE A 360 -20.97 14.95 -42.00
C PHE A 360 -21.49 15.83 -43.14
N ALA A 361 -20.78 15.92 -44.26
CA ALA A 361 -21.20 16.74 -45.40
C ALA A 361 -22.29 16.05 -46.25
N THR A 362 -22.39 14.72 -46.17
CA THR A 362 -23.26 13.91 -47.03
C THR A 362 -23.93 12.78 -46.24
N TYR A 363 -25.18 12.48 -46.55
CA TYR A 363 -25.92 11.33 -46.04
C TYR A 363 -25.27 10.00 -46.38
N GLN A 364 -24.74 9.82 -47.60
CA GLN A 364 -24.08 8.55 -47.96
C GLN A 364 -22.92 8.24 -47.01
N PHE A 365 -22.08 9.23 -46.74
CA PHE A 365 -20.96 9.06 -45.81
C PHE A 365 -21.43 8.77 -44.38
N ALA A 366 -22.50 9.40 -43.92
CA ALA A 366 -23.09 9.13 -42.61
C ALA A 366 -23.65 7.69 -42.52
N VAL A 367 -24.32 7.23 -43.59
CA VAL A 367 -24.82 5.85 -43.73
C VAL A 367 -23.67 4.86 -43.68
N ASP A 368 -22.64 5.04 -44.51
CA ASP A 368 -21.49 4.15 -44.58
C ASP A 368 -20.74 4.11 -43.25
N THR A 369 -20.61 5.27 -42.59
CA THR A 369 -19.99 5.38 -41.28
C THR A 369 -20.80 4.61 -40.24
N ALA A 370 -22.12 4.76 -40.21
CA ALA A 370 -22.98 4.03 -39.29
C ALA A 370 -22.85 2.52 -39.49
N LEU A 371 -22.96 2.06 -40.75
CA LEU A 371 -22.94 0.65 -41.14
C LEU A 371 -21.60 -0.03 -40.84
N ARG A 372 -20.50 0.67 -41.09
CA ARG A 372 -19.14 0.13 -40.88
C ARG A 372 -18.73 0.12 -39.41
N ASN A 373 -19.21 1.09 -38.62
CA ASN A 373 -18.58 1.40 -37.35
C ASN A 373 -19.42 1.09 -36.12
N VAL A 374 -20.73 0.91 -36.26
CA VAL A 374 -21.64 0.71 -35.13
C VAL A 374 -22.12 -0.73 -35.07
N TYR A 375 -22.01 -1.35 -33.89
CA TYR A 375 -22.64 -2.65 -33.64
C TYR A 375 -24.12 -2.44 -33.28
N SER A 376 -25.02 -2.88 -34.16
CA SER A 376 -26.46 -2.74 -33.94
C SER A 376 -27.25 -4.06 -34.06
N PRO A 377 -27.25 -4.90 -33.02
CA PRO A 377 -28.12 -6.07 -33.01
C PRO A 377 -29.59 -5.71 -32.67
N LYS A 378 -29.87 -4.52 -32.13
CA LYS A 378 -31.23 -4.06 -31.69
C LYS A 378 -31.44 -2.53 -31.65
N ARG A 379 -30.60 -1.70 -32.28
CA ARG A 379 -30.66 -0.23 -32.11
C ARG A 379 -30.86 0.52 -33.43
N ASN A 380 -31.90 1.36 -33.45
CA ASN A 380 -32.19 2.23 -34.57
C ASN A 380 -31.16 3.37 -34.61
N ILE A 381 -30.42 3.49 -35.70
CA ILE A 381 -29.48 4.60 -35.91
C ILE A 381 -30.22 5.70 -36.66
N THR A 382 -30.16 6.92 -36.13
CA THR A 382 -30.76 8.07 -36.79
C THR A 382 -29.67 8.88 -37.47
N ILE A 383 -29.88 9.18 -38.75
CA ILE A 383 -29.11 10.15 -39.49
C ILE A 383 -30.02 11.37 -39.64
N ALA A 384 -29.65 12.44 -38.93
CA ALA A 384 -30.38 13.68 -38.86
C ALA A 384 -29.81 14.69 -39.85
N GLY A 385 -30.66 15.27 -40.70
CA GLY A 385 -30.33 16.44 -41.50
C GLY A 385 -30.15 17.71 -40.67
N PRO A 386 -29.71 18.80 -41.30
CA PRO A 386 -29.49 20.07 -40.61
C PRO A 386 -30.82 20.76 -40.30
N ALA A 387 -30.76 21.78 -39.43
CA ALA A 387 -31.95 22.50 -38.98
C ALA A 387 -32.61 23.38 -40.07
N ALA A 388 -31.88 23.70 -41.13
CA ALA A 388 -32.27 24.66 -42.19
C ALA A 388 -32.37 23.98 -43.56
N GLY A 389 -33.22 24.53 -44.45
CA GLY A 389 -33.65 23.98 -45.74
C GLY A 389 -32.56 23.81 -46.80
N GLU A 390 -31.61 22.91 -46.51
CA GLU A 390 -30.60 22.45 -47.46
C GLU A 390 -31.19 21.46 -48.46
N VAL A 391 -30.71 21.55 -49.70
CA VAL A 391 -31.07 20.65 -50.80
C VAL A 391 -29.91 19.71 -51.04
N PHE A 392 -30.13 18.41 -50.85
CA PHE A 392 -29.12 17.39 -51.16
C PHE A 392 -29.37 16.83 -52.56
N THR A 393 -28.29 16.64 -53.32
CA THR A 393 -28.33 16.16 -54.71
C THR A 393 -27.73 14.77 -54.89
N GLU A 394 -27.31 14.15 -53.79
CA GLU A 394 -26.64 12.85 -53.77
C GLU A 394 -27.62 11.69 -53.77
N ASP A 395 -27.25 10.61 -54.45
CA ASP A 395 -27.94 9.33 -54.37
C ASP A 395 -27.48 8.59 -53.10
N VAL A 396 -28.43 8.12 -52.29
CA VAL A 396 -28.13 7.35 -51.07
C VAL A 396 -28.40 5.86 -51.31
N VAL A 397 -27.39 5.04 -51.08
CA VAL A 397 -27.43 3.58 -51.17
C VAL A 397 -27.20 2.98 -49.80
N ILE A 398 -28.17 2.19 -49.34
CA ILE A 398 -28.10 1.45 -48.09
C ILE A 398 -27.97 -0.03 -48.42
N THR A 399 -26.81 -0.59 -48.09
CA THR A 399 -26.53 -2.03 -48.18
C THR A 399 -26.15 -2.51 -46.79
N SER A 400 -27.02 -3.26 -46.11
CA SER A 400 -26.73 -3.73 -44.75
C SER A 400 -26.94 -5.24 -44.61
N THR A 401 -26.27 -5.85 -43.65
CA THR A 401 -26.51 -7.24 -43.20
C THR A 401 -27.15 -7.27 -41.81
N TRP A 402 -27.52 -6.09 -41.27
CA TRP A 402 -28.21 -5.97 -40.01
C TRP A 402 -29.60 -6.58 -40.19
N GLY A 403 -29.90 -7.68 -39.50
CA GLY A 403 -31.13 -8.44 -39.70
C GLY A 403 -32.41 -7.58 -39.61
N ALA A 404 -33.55 -8.13 -40.03
CA ALA A 404 -34.82 -7.44 -40.30
C ALA A 404 -35.39 -6.47 -39.23
N THR A 405 -34.82 -6.44 -38.02
CA THR A 405 -35.20 -5.58 -36.89
C THR A 405 -34.28 -4.39 -36.64
N SER A 406 -33.19 -4.21 -37.41
CA SER A 406 -32.28 -3.06 -37.27
C SER A 406 -32.11 -2.34 -38.61
N GLY A 407 -32.25 -1.02 -38.60
CA GLY A 407 -32.28 -0.21 -39.82
C GLY A 407 -31.92 1.25 -39.56
N ILE A 408 -31.81 2.01 -40.64
CA ILE A 408 -31.40 3.41 -40.63
C ILE A 408 -32.65 4.30 -40.67
N TYR A 409 -32.66 5.34 -39.84
CA TYR A 409 -33.72 6.34 -39.80
C TYR A 409 -33.16 7.61 -40.40
N LEU A 410 -33.70 8.04 -41.53
CA LEU A 410 -33.35 9.31 -42.14
C LEU A 410 -34.44 10.31 -41.78
N LYS A 411 -34.07 11.41 -41.13
CA LYS A 411 -35.01 12.43 -40.65
C LYS A 411 -34.39 13.82 -40.72
N GLY A 412 -35.23 14.86 -40.76
CA GLY A 412 -34.81 16.20 -40.36
C GLY A 412 -34.45 16.28 -38.87
N THR A 413 -34.15 17.48 -38.36
CA THR A 413 -33.86 17.65 -36.93
C THR A 413 -35.09 17.39 -36.05
N PRO A 414 -34.93 17.05 -34.75
CA PRO A 414 -36.06 16.95 -33.82
C PRO A 414 -36.91 18.22 -33.71
N ALA A 415 -36.33 19.39 -34.01
CA ALA A 415 -37.02 20.68 -34.02
C ALA A 415 -37.77 20.95 -35.34
N ASN A 416 -37.29 20.42 -36.47
CA ASN A 416 -37.85 20.60 -37.80
C ASN A 416 -37.73 19.31 -38.62
N PRO A 417 -38.65 18.35 -38.44
CA PRO A 417 -38.57 17.04 -39.11
C PRO A 417 -38.79 17.10 -40.62
N LEU A 418 -39.36 18.20 -41.16
CA LEU A 418 -39.77 18.35 -42.57
C LEU A 418 -38.77 19.12 -43.46
N ASN A 419 -37.60 19.51 -42.95
CA ASN A 419 -36.71 20.47 -43.63
C ASN A 419 -35.65 19.84 -44.54
N THR A 420 -35.67 18.53 -44.77
CA THR A 420 -34.69 17.87 -45.65
C THR A 420 -35.28 17.68 -47.05
N ALA A 421 -34.87 18.51 -48.01
CA ALA A 421 -35.24 18.36 -49.42
C ALA A 421 -34.18 17.54 -50.17
N TRP A 422 -34.61 16.47 -50.84
CA TRP A 422 -33.74 15.61 -51.66
C TRP A 422 -34.10 15.76 -53.15
N GLN A 423 -33.20 16.36 -53.91
CA GLN A 423 -33.36 16.60 -55.35
C GLN A 423 -32.24 15.91 -56.12
N THR A 424 -32.48 14.67 -56.54
CA THR A 424 -31.52 13.91 -57.35
C THR A 424 -31.89 13.95 -58.83
N THR A 425 -30.91 13.95 -59.72
CA THR A 425 -31.11 13.67 -61.15
C THR A 425 -31.07 12.15 -61.46
N GLY A 426 -30.82 11.32 -60.44
CA GLY A 426 -30.59 9.87 -60.49
C GLY A 426 -31.51 9.02 -59.58
N GLN A 427 -30.96 8.03 -58.88
CA GLN A 427 -31.73 7.17 -57.95
C GLN A 427 -31.71 7.80 -56.55
N ALA A 428 -32.77 8.52 -56.15
CA ALA A 428 -32.78 9.25 -54.89
C ALA A 428 -32.44 8.39 -53.65
N LEU A 429 -32.98 7.17 -53.59
CA LEU A 429 -32.68 6.23 -52.51
C LEU A 429 -32.81 4.78 -52.98
N VAL A 430 -31.83 3.96 -52.61
CA VAL A 430 -31.76 2.54 -52.94
C VAL A 430 -31.47 1.71 -51.69
N VAL A 431 -32.26 0.65 -51.47
CA VAL A 431 -32.10 -0.28 -50.34
C VAL A 431 -31.88 -1.71 -50.83
N HIS A 432 -30.79 -2.33 -50.37
CA HIS A 432 -30.39 -3.69 -50.71
C HIS A 432 -30.43 -4.65 -49.50
N ASP A 433 -30.44 -5.96 -49.75
CA ASP A 433 -30.04 -7.02 -48.81
C ASP A 433 -30.71 -7.03 -47.41
N ASN A 434 -32.03 -7.25 -47.32
CA ASN A 434 -32.78 -7.29 -46.05
C ASN A 434 -32.65 -6.05 -45.14
N ALA A 435 -31.98 -4.99 -45.59
CA ALA A 435 -31.94 -3.72 -44.90
C ALA A 435 -33.33 -3.05 -44.93
N PHE A 436 -33.60 -2.18 -43.97
CA PHE A 436 -34.72 -1.25 -44.08
C PHE A 436 -34.29 0.17 -43.72
N VAL A 437 -34.99 1.13 -44.32
CA VAL A 437 -34.88 2.55 -44.00
C VAL A 437 -36.25 3.11 -43.68
N LEU A 438 -36.30 3.97 -42.66
CA LEU A 438 -37.48 4.74 -42.30
C LEU A 438 -37.22 6.21 -42.57
N ILE A 439 -38.00 6.81 -43.46
CA ILE A 439 -37.94 8.24 -43.81
C ILE A 439 -39.25 8.86 -43.33
N ASP A 440 -39.20 9.65 -42.26
CA ASP A 440 -40.38 10.35 -41.70
C ASP A 440 -41.65 9.49 -41.57
N GLY A 441 -41.48 8.19 -41.27
CA GLY A 441 -42.56 7.22 -41.09
C GLY A 441 -42.84 6.31 -42.30
N PHE A 442 -42.27 6.60 -43.47
CA PHE A 442 -42.31 5.71 -44.63
C PHE A 442 -41.21 4.66 -44.56
N ARG A 443 -41.58 3.38 -44.55
CA ARG A 443 -40.65 2.24 -44.51
C ARG A 443 -40.36 1.76 -45.92
N LEU A 444 -39.08 1.64 -46.27
CA LEU A 444 -38.61 0.98 -47.48
C LEU A 444 -37.75 -0.23 -47.08
N ASP A 445 -38.11 -1.40 -47.61
CA ASP A 445 -37.44 -2.68 -47.30
C ASP A 445 -36.67 -3.22 -48.52
N GLY A 446 -35.48 -3.73 -48.25
CA GLY A 446 -34.68 -4.58 -49.14
C GLY A 446 -35.37 -5.95 -49.36
N ILE A 447 -35.40 -6.48 -50.58
CA ILE A 447 -36.02 -7.80 -50.86
C ILE A 447 -34.93 -8.86 -51.04
N GLY A 448 -34.52 -9.52 -49.97
CA GLY A 448 -33.60 -10.66 -50.02
C GLY A 448 -32.16 -10.31 -50.42
N SER A 449 -31.26 -11.28 -50.26
CA SER A 449 -29.84 -11.13 -50.62
C SER A 449 -29.64 -11.11 -52.15
N GLY A 450 -28.90 -10.14 -52.65
CA GLY A 450 -28.50 -10.00 -54.07
C GLY A 450 -29.56 -9.38 -54.99
N ARG A 451 -30.59 -8.72 -54.44
CA ARG A 451 -31.64 -8.04 -55.23
C ARG A 451 -31.86 -6.60 -54.75
N THR A 452 -32.09 -5.68 -55.69
CA THR A 452 -32.53 -4.31 -55.37
C THR A 452 -33.95 -4.36 -54.80
N GLY A 453 -34.15 -3.89 -53.57
CA GLY A 453 -35.42 -4.01 -52.86
C GLY A 453 -36.50 -3.07 -53.38
N ARG A 454 -36.23 -1.77 -53.37
CA ARG A 454 -37.10 -0.70 -53.91
C ARG A 454 -36.24 0.54 -54.25
N ARG A 455 -36.58 1.23 -55.35
CA ARG A 455 -35.94 2.47 -55.82
C ARG A 455 -36.96 3.61 -55.73
N LEU A 456 -36.57 4.73 -55.14
CA LEU A 456 -37.36 5.96 -55.18
C LEU A 456 -36.67 6.94 -56.13
N GLU A 457 -37.41 7.47 -57.11
CA GLU A 457 -36.83 8.30 -58.18
C GLU A 457 -36.96 9.81 -57.90
N SER A 458 -37.80 10.22 -56.93
CA SER A 458 -37.73 11.55 -56.30
C SER A 458 -38.39 11.55 -54.91
N LEU A 459 -37.82 12.32 -53.98
CA LEU A 459 -38.39 12.67 -52.67
C LEU A 459 -38.69 14.18 -52.70
N ALA A 460 -39.73 14.57 -53.43
CA ALA A 460 -40.26 15.92 -53.35
C ALA A 460 -41.35 15.97 -52.27
N TYR A 461 -41.08 16.68 -51.18
CA TYR A 461 -42.11 17.24 -50.31
C TYR A 461 -42.14 18.75 -50.49
#